data_AF-A0A3C0PD74-F1
#
_entry.id   AF-A0A3C0PD74-F1
#
_cell.length_a   1.000
_cell.length_b   1.000
_cell.length_c   1.000
_cell.angle_alpha   90.00
_cell.angle_beta   90.00
_cell.angle_gamma   90.00
#
_symmetry.space_group_name_H-M   'P 1'
#
loop_
_entity.id
_entity.type
_entity.pdbx_description
1 polymer ?
#
loop_
_entity_poly.entity_id
_entity_poly.type
_entity_poly.pdbx_seq_one_letter_code
_entity_poly.pdbx_strand_id
1 'polypeptide(L)'
;CYKDGIRILWRLATDYLWYSESRAKTFLDKSYAFIKTPSRANFFKMDGSAVTDTFTLGNGVSRKRTEHSHLTVAMWATAALASGGTVAADSFSNELMKFYTSGADFFGKISDTGNEDTLHNEMYFDQFLAWFGASLMSGVFTDLWEDFKDTNSGVTLQWKSRPVFSSSDIDANVNPLKISGVFNKSARWTVKFSQHDGDSTVQVTGVGDTLCVVWYGLSAACSIMPTGWYDISITAKGLADSISGACWLGRPLDLIVDKRLLVDDFRDLNLVPFIGTLWESYLDSYEGKSGKSTVPVFTVNGSDTSAYLRWSFFLNGSSVLGYNPYAALEWNCETSDSNTDLTGLDTIIVMIKAASALTLSVQLITSDITDYDFFEDSISLTKQWQTLTLPIKSFKHRFSGSSALDLAKLTAIRFQIQNKDSTTNEIQLKKMLFAGSLSTLYQSPSAYIASGIKKNNITISKFNDNFRITGRNSSRVIFYIPARYRHGNLLIVDLKGKEVRKLSTDADIVAWNGLDSNNCHVIPGIYFAIISGRGGMCRIKVPVVK
;
A
#
# COMPACT_ATOMS: atom_id res chain seq x y z
N CYS A 1 4.17 31.48 -25.03
CA CYS A 1 3.56 30.73 -23.91
C CYS A 1 3.53 29.20 -24.14
N TYR A 2 4.48 28.59 -24.89
CA TYR A 2 4.54 27.12 -25.08
C TYR A 2 5.59 26.44 -24.21
N LYS A 3 6.59 27.18 -23.71
CA LYS A 3 7.68 26.65 -22.88
C LYS A 3 7.19 26.11 -21.52
N ASP A 4 6.03 26.53 -21.04
CA ASP A 4 5.50 26.10 -19.74
C ASP A 4 5.13 24.61 -19.70
N GLY A 5 4.67 24.04 -20.82
CA GLY A 5 4.19 22.67 -20.89
C GLY A 5 5.27 21.62 -20.59
N ILE A 6 6.55 21.94 -20.85
CA ILE A 6 7.64 20.99 -20.63
C ILE A 6 7.95 20.75 -19.14
N ARG A 7 7.59 21.71 -18.27
CA ARG A 7 7.81 21.61 -16.80
C ARG A 7 6.90 20.58 -16.14
N ILE A 8 5.82 20.18 -16.82
CA ILE A 8 4.92 19.11 -16.35
C ILE A 8 5.70 17.82 -16.11
N LEU A 9 6.72 17.53 -16.92
CA LEU A 9 7.56 16.35 -16.77
C LEU A 9 8.27 16.35 -15.42
N TRP A 10 8.91 17.46 -15.06
CA TRP A 10 9.59 17.59 -13.77
C TRP A 10 8.61 17.49 -12.60
N ARG A 11 7.45 18.18 -12.68
CA ARG A 11 6.46 18.15 -11.60
C ARG A 11 5.89 16.75 -11.38
N LEU A 12 5.51 16.06 -12.45
CA LEU A 12 4.98 14.70 -12.34
C LEU A 12 6.09 13.72 -11.94
N ALA A 13 7.33 13.93 -12.37
CA ALA A 13 8.46 13.13 -11.90
C ALA A 13 8.64 13.29 -10.38
N THR A 14 8.55 14.50 -9.82
CA THR A 14 8.57 14.69 -8.36
C THR A 14 7.39 14.01 -7.68
N ASP A 15 6.17 14.13 -8.22
CA ASP A 15 4.99 13.50 -7.63
C ASP A 15 5.12 11.96 -7.59
N TYR A 16 5.68 11.36 -8.64
CA TYR A 16 5.96 9.93 -8.67
C TYR A 16 7.14 9.53 -7.78
N LEU A 17 8.30 10.19 -7.91
CA LEU A 17 9.52 9.81 -7.20
C LEU A 17 9.39 10.00 -5.70
N TRP A 18 8.61 10.99 -5.25
CA TRP A 18 8.45 11.29 -3.82
C TRP A 18 7.22 10.60 -3.22
N TYR A 19 6.09 10.57 -3.95
CA TYR A 19 4.82 10.10 -3.40
C TYR A 19 4.26 8.84 -4.07
N SER A 20 4.97 8.26 -5.04
CA SER A 20 4.52 7.07 -5.80
C SER A 20 3.14 7.23 -6.46
N GLU A 21 2.78 8.45 -6.87
CA GLU A 21 1.49 8.73 -7.54
C GLU A 21 1.41 8.00 -8.89
N SER A 22 0.55 6.98 -8.96
CA SER A 22 0.46 6.05 -10.09
C SER A 22 0.01 6.73 -11.40
N ARG A 23 -0.81 7.77 -11.33
CA ARG A 23 -1.23 8.54 -12.51
C ARG A 23 -0.06 9.32 -13.11
N ALA A 24 0.79 9.89 -12.26
CA ALA A 24 2.01 10.55 -12.69
C ALA A 24 2.95 9.57 -13.41
N LYS A 25 3.15 8.37 -12.84
CA LYS A 25 3.95 7.31 -13.50
C LYS A 25 3.43 6.96 -14.89
N THR A 26 2.11 6.78 -15.02
CA THR A 26 1.46 6.46 -16.30
C THR A 26 1.72 7.53 -17.36
N PHE A 27 1.67 8.81 -16.97
CA PHE A 27 1.99 9.91 -17.87
C PHE A 27 3.46 9.88 -18.29
N LEU A 28 4.37 9.76 -17.32
CA LEU A 28 5.81 9.76 -17.57
C LEU A 28 6.25 8.56 -18.41
N ASP A 29 5.62 7.40 -18.27
CA ASP A 29 5.88 6.22 -19.10
C ASP A 29 5.54 6.49 -20.57
N LYS A 30 4.39 7.13 -20.81
CA LYS A 30 3.98 7.55 -22.16
C LYS A 30 4.90 8.63 -22.73
N SER A 31 5.28 9.61 -21.90
CA SER A 31 6.25 10.66 -22.28
C SER A 31 7.60 10.07 -22.65
N TYR A 32 8.12 9.13 -21.85
CA TYR A 32 9.39 8.48 -22.13
C TYR A 32 9.32 7.60 -23.39
N ALA A 33 8.25 6.82 -23.56
CA ALA A 33 8.01 6.04 -24.78
C ALA A 33 7.88 6.91 -26.04
N PHE A 34 7.34 8.14 -25.89
CA PHE A 34 7.27 9.11 -26.98
C PHE A 34 8.64 9.65 -27.37
N ILE A 35 9.47 10.07 -26.40
CA ILE A 35 10.77 10.71 -26.68
C ILE A 35 11.85 9.68 -27.07
N LYS A 36 11.88 8.52 -26.40
CA LYS A 36 12.82 7.39 -26.55
C LYS A 36 14.30 7.71 -26.29
N THR A 37 14.84 8.71 -26.97
CA THR A 37 16.28 9.05 -26.94
C THR A 37 16.49 10.51 -26.62
N PRO A 38 17.61 10.88 -25.94
CA PRO A 38 17.88 12.26 -25.57
C PRO A 38 18.05 13.19 -26.78
N SER A 39 18.54 12.68 -27.92
CA SER A 39 18.64 13.42 -29.19
C SER A 39 17.31 13.92 -29.75
N ARG A 40 16.18 13.40 -29.28
CA ARG A 40 14.84 13.84 -29.66
C ARG A 40 14.27 14.88 -28.68
N ALA A 41 14.93 15.16 -27.57
CA ALA A 41 14.47 16.15 -26.57
C ALA A 41 14.23 17.49 -27.25
N ASN A 42 12.97 17.94 -27.27
CA ASN A 42 12.54 19.15 -27.97
C ASN A 42 11.18 19.62 -27.42
N PHE A 43 10.67 20.74 -27.94
CA PHE A 43 9.23 21.04 -27.84
C PHE A 43 8.49 20.41 -29.01
N PHE A 44 7.23 20.04 -28.79
CA PHE A 44 6.42 19.34 -29.77
C PHE A 44 5.08 20.03 -29.98
N LYS A 45 4.60 19.99 -31.22
CA LYS A 45 3.23 20.33 -31.58
C LYS A 45 2.30 19.16 -31.24
N MET A 46 0.99 19.40 -31.30
CA MET A 46 -0.03 18.37 -31.03
C MET A 46 0.03 17.17 -31.98
N ASP A 47 0.59 17.34 -33.18
CA ASP A 47 0.82 16.27 -34.16
C ASP A 47 2.11 15.45 -33.88
N GLY A 48 2.84 15.78 -32.82
CA GLY A 48 4.09 15.11 -32.44
C GLY A 48 5.31 15.55 -33.25
N SER A 49 5.18 16.50 -34.17
CA SER A 49 6.32 17.12 -34.86
C SER A 49 7.06 18.10 -33.93
N ALA A 50 8.38 18.17 -34.07
CA ALA A 50 9.19 19.12 -33.33
C ALA A 50 8.81 20.56 -33.73
N VAL A 51 8.82 21.47 -32.75
CA VAL A 51 8.62 22.89 -33.01
C VAL A 51 9.84 23.41 -33.78
N THR A 52 9.63 23.75 -35.05
CA THR A 52 10.59 24.45 -35.90
C THR A 52 10.00 25.82 -36.23
N ASP A 53 10.68 26.89 -35.82
CA ASP A 53 10.25 28.27 -36.10
C ASP A 53 11.47 29.17 -36.28
N THR A 54 11.28 30.44 -36.63
CA THR A 54 12.32 31.46 -36.60
C THR A 54 11.89 32.63 -35.73
N PHE A 55 12.80 33.15 -34.90
CA PHE A 55 12.55 34.33 -34.10
C PHE A 55 13.67 35.36 -34.28
N THR A 56 13.35 36.62 -34.06
CA THR A 56 14.30 37.73 -34.17
C THR A 56 14.61 38.27 -32.79
N LEU A 57 15.88 38.31 -32.43
CA LEU A 57 16.36 38.88 -31.16
C LEU A 57 16.15 40.40 -31.13
N GLY A 58 16.22 41.00 -29.93
CA GLY A 58 16.11 42.46 -29.75
C GLY A 58 17.18 43.27 -30.51
N ASN A 59 18.28 42.63 -30.91
CA ASN A 59 19.35 43.19 -31.75
C ASN A 59 19.12 42.99 -33.27
N GLY A 60 17.95 42.48 -33.69
CA GLY A 60 17.57 42.31 -35.10
C GLY A 60 18.08 41.03 -35.77
N VAL A 61 18.80 40.15 -35.06
CA VAL A 61 19.31 38.89 -35.63
C VAL A 61 18.19 37.84 -35.68
N SER A 62 17.91 37.30 -36.87
CA SER A 62 16.95 36.19 -37.05
C SER A 62 17.62 34.83 -36.81
N ARG A 63 16.95 33.96 -36.06
CA ARG A 63 17.44 32.66 -35.61
C ARG A 63 16.47 31.56 -35.97
N LYS A 64 16.99 30.41 -36.43
CA LYS A 64 16.23 29.16 -36.47
C LYS A 64 16.11 28.61 -35.06
N ARG A 65 14.88 28.43 -34.61
CA ARG A 65 14.53 27.86 -33.32
C ARG A 65 14.81 26.36 -33.36
N THR A 66 15.98 25.97 -32.87
CA THR A 66 16.34 24.57 -32.64
C THR A 66 16.27 24.34 -31.15
N GLU A 67 15.09 23.97 -30.66
CA GLU A 67 14.81 23.91 -29.21
C GLU A 67 15.46 22.71 -28.51
N HIS A 68 16.30 21.95 -29.21
CA HIS A 68 17.13 20.95 -28.55
C HIS A 68 18.22 21.68 -27.75
N SER A 69 17.91 21.98 -26.51
CA SER A 69 18.75 22.74 -25.57
C SER A 69 18.93 22.00 -24.25
N HIS A 70 19.84 22.51 -23.40
CA HIS A 70 20.04 22.06 -22.03
C HIS A 70 18.73 21.96 -21.24
N LEU A 71 17.82 22.93 -21.39
CA LEU A 71 16.49 22.89 -20.79
C LEU A 71 15.69 21.67 -21.25
N THR A 72 15.58 21.46 -22.57
CA THR A 72 14.71 20.39 -23.06
C THR A 72 15.25 19.02 -22.69
N VAL A 73 16.56 18.84 -22.80
CA VAL A 73 17.23 17.61 -22.38
C VAL A 73 16.98 17.37 -20.90
N ALA A 74 17.22 18.36 -20.04
CA ALA A 74 17.04 18.23 -18.60
C ALA A 74 15.59 17.90 -18.19
N MET A 75 14.59 18.57 -18.80
CA MET A 75 13.18 18.32 -18.49
C MET A 75 12.73 16.94 -18.98
N TRP A 76 13.10 16.53 -20.20
CA TRP A 76 12.81 15.18 -20.68
C TRP A 76 13.55 14.11 -19.87
N ALA A 77 14.71 14.43 -19.32
CA ALA A 77 15.46 13.52 -18.47
C ALA A 77 14.73 13.19 -17.17
N THR A 78 13.91 14.11 -16.63
CA THR A 78 13.10 13.83 -15.43
C THR A 78 12.10 12.70 -15.67
N ALA A 79 11.48 12.65 -16.84
CA ALA A 79 10.60 11.56 -17.24
C ALA A 79 11.39 10.28 -17.54
N ALA A 80 12.57 10.39 -18.14
CA ALA A 80 13.44 9.25 -18.38
C ALA A 80 13.89 8.58 -17.07
N LEU A 81 14.26 9.38 -16.06
CA LEU A 81 14.61 8.90 -14.71
C LEU A 81 13.43 8.18 -14.05
N ALA A 82 12.25 8.82 -14.04
CA ALA A 82 11.07 8.27 -13.41
C ALA A 82 10.56 6.98 -14.08
N SER A 83 10.72 6.84 -15.39
CA SER A 83 10.14 5.74 -16.17
C SER A 83 11.13 4.65 -16.56
N GLY A 84 12.32 5.05 -17.02
CA GLY A 84 13.37 4.15 -17.52
C GLY A 84 14.49 3.86 -16.52
N GLY A 85 14.44 4.47 -15.33
CA GLY A 85 15.40 4.24 -14.26
C GLY A 85 16.81 4.79 -14.58
N THR A 86 17.81 4.26 -13.88
CA THR A 86 19.20 4.74 -13.94
C THR A 86 19.83 4.63 -15.33
N VAL A 87 19.54 3.55 -16.07
CA VAL A 87 20.05 3.34 -17.44
C VAL A 87 19.57 4.43 -18.39
N ALA A 88 18.31 4.83 -18.29
CA ALA A 88 17.77 5.93 -19.09
C ALA A 88 18.38 7.27 -18.66
N ALA A 89 18.52 7.50 -17.35
CA ALA A 89 19.12 8.70 -16.78
C ALA A 89 20.57 8.93 -17.23
N ASP A 90 21.39 7.88 -17.36
CA ASP A 90 22.77 7.98 -17.83
C ASP A 90 22.86 8.57 -19.24
N SER A 91 22.00 8.10 -20.16
CA SER A 91 22.00 8.59 -21.55
C SER A 91 21.62 10.08 -21.65
N PHE A 92 20.66 10.52 -20.84
CA PHE A 92 20.23 11.92 -20.79
C PHE A 92 21.23 12.81 -20.06
N SER A 93 21.87 12.31 -19.00
CA SER A 93 22.97 12.99 -18.31
C SER A 93 24.12 13.27 -19.29
N ASN A 94 24.53 12.26 -20.06
CA ASN A 94 25.58 12.43 -21.08
C ASN A 94 25.21 13.47 -22.15
N GLU A 95 23.94 13.53 -22.57
CA GLU A 95 23.48 14.55 -23.51
C GLU A 95 23.48 15.95 -22.87
N LEU A 96 23.01 16.08 -21.63
CA LEU A 96 22.97 17.35 -20.92
C LEU A 96 24.38 17.92 -20.70
N MET A 97 25.36 17.05 -20.39
CA MET A 97 26.75 17.44 -20.20
C MET A 97 27.41 18.02 -21.45
N LYS A 98 26.87 17.79 -22.66
CA LYS A 98 27.36 18.47 -23.89
C LYS A 98 27.12 19.97 -23.87
N PHE A 99 26.19 20.43 -23.03
CA PHE A 99 25.91 21.83 -22.80
C PHE A 99 26.63 22.37 -21.57
N TYR A 100 27.46 21.58 -20.88
CA TYR A 100 28.24 22.05 -19.74
C TYR A 100 29.69 22.26 -20.18
N THR A 101 30.15 23.51 -20.20
CA THR A 101 31.54 23.83 -20.58
C THR A 101 32.43 23.72 -19.34
N SER A 102 33.58 23.06 -19.47
CA SER A 102 34.53 22.91 -18.35
C SER A 102 34.90 24.27 -17.75
N GLY A 103 34.67 24.43 -16.45
CA GLY A 103 34.93 25.67 -15.72
C GLY A 103 33.80 26.71 -15.77
N ALA A 104 32.69 26.44 -16.45
CA ALA A 104 31.50 27.28 -16.40
C ALA A 104 30.67 27.04 -15.13
N ASP A 105 30.05 28.08 -14.61
CA ASP A 105 29.06 28.03 -13.53
C ASP A 105 27.60 28.02 -14.05
N PHE A 106 27.42 27.83 -15.35
CA PHE A 106 26.14 27.77 -16.05
C PHE A 106 26.08 26.64 -17.09
N PHE A 107 24.88 26.21 -17.46
CA PHE A 107 24.59 25.35 -18.62
C PHE A 107 24.43 26.18 -19.89
N GLY A 108 24.86 25.70 -21.05
CA GLY A 108 24.89 26.47 -22.30
C GLY A 108 26.32 26.62 -22.82
N LYS A 109 26.47 26.95 -24.11
CA LYS A 109 27.79 27.05 -24.72
C LYS A 109 28.33 28.46 -24.52
N ILE A 110 29.54 28.58 -23.95
CA ILE A 110 30.24 29.88 -23.76
C ILE A 110 30.44 30.61 -25.10
N SER A 111 30.70 29.84 -26.15
CA SER A 111 30.78 30.31 -27.52
C SER A 111 29.93 29.41 -28.39
N ASP A 112 28.85 29.94 -28.96
CA ASP A 112 28.14 29.29 -30.03
C ASP A 112 28.55 29.93 -31.36
N THR A 113 28.98 29.13 -32.33
CA THR A 113 29.21 29.59 -33.70
C THR A 113 27.92 30.11 -34.36
N GLY A 114 26.76 29.83 -33.75
CA GLY A 114 25.46 30.41 -34.05
C GLY A 114 25.05 31.62 -33.20
N ASN A 115 25.92 32.23 -32.38
CA ASN A 115 25.64 33.26 -31.36
C ASN A 115 24.36 33.04 -30.51
N GLU A 116 24.34 31.93 -29.75
CA GLU A 116 23.55 31.74 -28.53
C GLU A 116 23.76 32.94 -27.58
N ASP A 117 22.64 33.54 -27.19
CA ASP A 117 22.64 34.77 -26.42
C ASP A 117 22.70 34.47 -24.93
N THR A 118 23.93 34.38 -24.41
CA THR A 118 24.20 34.08 -23.00
C THR A 118 23.82 35.22 -22.05
N LEU A 119 23.38 36.37 -22.55
CA LEU A 119 23.17 37.61 -21.78
C LEU A 119 21.69 38.02 -21.62
N HIS A 120 20.72 37.31 -22.20
CA HIS A 120 19.31 37.72 -22.21
C HIS A 120 18.38 36.81 -21.38
N ASN A 121 17.17 37.32 -21.05
CA ASN A 121 16.16 36.69 -20.20
C ASN A 121 15.78 35.23 -20.55
N GLU A 122 16.03 34.77 -21.77
CA GLU A 122 15.79 33.37 -22.14
C GLU A 122 16.76 32.42 -21.42
N MET A 123 17.99 32.87 -21.14
CA MET A 123 18.95 32.11 -20.35
C MET A 123 18.48 31.88 -18.92
N TYR A 124 17.79 32.85 -18.30
CA TYR A 124 17.20 32.63 -16.98
C TYR A 124 16.31 31.39 -17.00
N PHE A 125 15.32 31.35 -17.90
CA PHE A 125 14.37 30.25 -17.95
C PHE A 125 15.05 28.90 -18.27
N ASP A 126 15.97 28.91 -19.25
CA ASP A 126 16.66 27.71 -19.70
C ASP A 126 17.66 27.18 -18.65
N GLN A 127 18.38 28.06 -17.95
CA GLN A 127 19.28 27.72 -16.83
C GLN A 127 18.54 27.04 -15.69
N PHE A 128 17.45 27.66 -15.20
CA PHE A 128 16.76 27.15 -14.02
C PHE A 128 16.15 25.77 -14.28
N LEU A 129 15.56 25.56 -15.46
CA LEU A 129 15.02 24.25 -15.79
C LEU A 129 16.11 23.20 -16.05
N ALA A 130 17.24 23.58 -16.66
CA ALA A 130 18.38 22.69 -16.72
C ALA A 130 18.88 22.29 -15.33
N TRP A 131 18.98 23.26 -14.42
CA TRP A 131 19.34 23.01 -13.03
C TRP A 131 18.33 22.11 -12.30
N PHE A 132 17.02 22.33 -12.47
CA PHE A 132 15.99 21.47 -11.87
C PHE A 132 16.05 20.02 -12.38
N GLY A 133 16.25 19.83 -13.69
CA GLY A 133 16.41 18.48 -14.23
C GLY A 133 17.72 17.82 -13.76
N ALA A 134 18.83 18.56 -13.80
CA ALA A 134 20.13 18.07 -13.33
C ALA A 134 20.12 17.71 -11.83
N SER A 135 19.54 18.57 -11.00
CA SER A 135 19.45 18.36 -9.55
C SER A 135 18.53 17.19 -9.18
N LEU A 136 17.44 16.97 -9.92
CA LEU A 136 16.60 15.78 -9.74
C LEU A 136 17.33 14.51 -10.16
N MET A 137 18.04 14.52 -11.29
CA MET A 137 18.84 13.37 -11.75
C MET A 137 20.01 13.04 -10.83
N SER A 138 20.68 14.05 -10.28
CA SER A 138 21.78 13.86 -9.35
C SER A 138 21.32 13.46 -7.95
N GLY A 139 20.01 13.48 -7.69
CA GLY A 139 19.43 13.21 -6.37
C GLY A 139 19.68 14.33 -5.36
N VAL A 140 20.12 15.52 -5.78
CA VAL A 140 20.28 16.70 -4.91
C VAL A 140 18.95 17.41 -4.69
N PHE A 141 18.02 17.29 -5.65
CA PHE A 141 16.65 17.77 -5.49
C PHE A 141 15.80 16.71 -4.81
N THR A 142 15.85 16.70 -3.49
CA THR A 142 15.16 15.71 -2.66
C THR A 142 13.88 16.28 -2.03
N ASP A 143 13.06 15.36 -1.54
CA ASP A 143 11.99 15.72 -0.62
C ASP A 143 12.62 15.98 0.75
N LEU A 144 12.84 17.25 1.09
CA LEU A 144 13.45 17.65 2.36
C LEU A 144 12.66 17.13 3.57
N TRP A 145 11.34 17.02 3.48
CA TRP A 145 10.52 16.48 4.55
C TRP A 145 10.80 14.99 4.78
N GLU A 146 11.16 14.28 3.72
CA GLU A 146 11.61 12.89 3.79
C GLU A 146 13.02 12.77 4.33
N ASP A 147 13.92 13.65 3.91
CA ASP A 147 15.30 13.64 4.38
C ASP A 147 15.39 13.98 5.87
N PHE A 148 14.56 14.90 6.35
CA PHE A 148 14.46 15.20 7.80
C PHE A 148 13.98 14.00 8.63
N LYS A 149 13.33 13.02 8.01
CA LYS A 149 12.89 11.79 8.69
C LYS A 149 13.98 10.71 8.71
N ASP A 150 15.00 10.78 7.85
CA ASP A 150 16.19 9.92 7.92
C ASP A 150 17.28 10.62 8.74
N THR A 151 17.16 10.51 10.07
CA THR A 151 18.08 11.15 11.03
C THR A 151 19.52 10.65 10.93
N ASN A 152 19.80 9.60 10.13
CA ASN A 152 21.12 8.99 9.96
C ASN A 152 21.42 8.68 8.48
N SER A 153 21.30 9.67 7.59
CA SER A 153 21.56 9.51 6.15
C SER A 153 22.94 8.95 5.80
N GLY A 154 23.96 9.14 6.67
CA GLY A 154 25.30 8.56 6.51
C GLY A 154 25.42 7.06 6.81
N VAL A 155 24.37 6.43 7.36
CA VAL A 155 24.32 4.99 7.65
C VAL A 155 23.46 4.30 6.59
N THR A 156 24.05 3.37 5.84
CA THR A 156 23.30 2.54 4.89
C THR A 156 22.23 1.73 5.61
N LEU A 157 21.00 1.72 5.10
CA LEU A 157 19.92 0.93 5.66
C LEU A 157 20.20 -0.57 5.47
N GLN A 158 20.13 -1.32 6.56
CA GLN A 158 20.33 -2.76 6.58
C GLN A 158 19.38 -3.43 7.57
N TRP A 159 19.11 -4.72 7.35
CA TRP A 159 18.43 -5.55 8.34
C TRP A 159 19.35 -5.86 9.51
N LYS A 160 18.96 -5.43 10.72
CA LYS A 160 19.49 -5.98 11.97
C LYS A 160 18.94 -7.39 12.22
N SER A 161 17.66 -7.60 11.89
CA SER A 161 17.05 -8.93 11.79
C SER A 161 16.16 -9.00 10.55
N ARG A 162 16.39 -9.99 9.69
CA ARG A 162 15.62 -10.16 8.46
C ARG A 162 14.16 -10.53 8.79
N PRO A 163 13.20 -10.19 7.90
CA PRO A 163 11.80 -10.53 8.10
C PRO A 163 11.57 -12.03 8.33
N VAL A 164 10.75 -12.35 9.33
CA VAL A 164 10.26 -13.70 9.64
C VAL A 164 8.76 -13.74 9.42
N PHE A 165 8.29 -14.81 8.76
CA PHE A 165 6.88 -15.07 8.49
C PHE A 165 6.39 -16.15 9.47
N SER A 166 5.32 -15.84 10.21
CA SER A 166 4.78 -16.74 11.25
C SER A 166 4.21 -18.06 10.71
N SER A 167 3.59 -18.05 9.54
CA SER A 167 3.05 -19.24 8.88
C SER A 167 3.05 -19.08 7.36
N SER A 168 3.05 -20.20 6.64
CA SER A 168 2.83 -20.25 5.19
C SER A 168 1.44 -20.77 4.82
N ASP A 169 0.63 -21.20 5.79
CA ASP A 169 -0.76 -21.63 5.63
C ASP A 169 -1.62 -20.87 6.64
N ILE A 170 -2.46 -19.97 6.15
CA ILE A 170 -3.13 -18.94 6.94
C ILE A 170 -4.60 -19.27 7.08
N ASP A 171 -5.01 -19.49 8.32
CA ASP A 171 -6.41 -19.37 8.76
C ASP A 171 -6.47 -18.15 9.68
N ALA A 172 -6.86 -16.99 9.13
CA ALA A 172 -6.77 -15.72 9.83
C ALA A 172 -7.70 -15.60 11.07
N ASN A 173 -8.69 -16.50 11.21
CA ASN A 173 -9.48 -16.61 12.44
C ASN A 173 -8.69 -17.22 13.61
N VAL A 174 -7.64 -18.01 13.32
CA VAL A 174 -6.87 -18.76 14.32
C VAL A 174 -5.44 -18.24 14.39
N ASN A 175 -4.77 -18.18 13.24
CA ASN A 175 -3.38 -17.79 13.07
C ASN A 175 -3.25 -16.86 11.85
N PRO A 176 -3.45 -15.54 12.01
CA PRO A 176 -3.20 -14.58 10.94
C PRO A 176 -1.71 -14.54 10.59
N LEU A 177 -1.40 -14.03 9.39
CA LEU A 177 -0.01 -13.90 8.97
C LEU A 177 0.65 -12.73 9.70
N LYS A 178 1.51 -13.03 10.67
CA LYS A 178 2.44 -12.08 11.29
C LYS A 178 3.77 -12.05 10.52
N ILE A 179 4.26 -10.87 10.17
CA ILE A 179 5.58 -10.62 9.57
C ILE A 179 6.33 -9.63 10.46
N SER A 180 7.54 -9.99 10.89
CA SER A 180 8.35 -9.16 11.78
C SER A 180 9.81 -9.07 11.34
N GLY A 181 10.41 -7.90 11.36
CA GLY A 181 11.84 -7.67 11.09
C GLY A 181 12.33 -6.38 11.75
N VAL A 182 13.64 -6.20 11.84
CA VAL A 182 14.24 -5.00 12.47
C VAL A 182 15.34 -4.45 11.58
N PHE A 183 15.28 -3.16 11.31
CA PHE A 183 16.29 -2.38 10.61
C PHE A 183 17.36 -1.85 11.59
N ASN A 184 18.53 -1.49 11.07
CA ASN A 184 19.58 -0.82 11.86
C ASN A 184 19.28 0.65 12.15
N LYS A 185 18.31 1.25 11.45
CA LYS A 185 17.78 2.61 11.65
C LYS A 185 16.33 2.69 11.20
N SER A 186 15.63 3.77 11.54
CA SER A 186 14.26 3.98 11.07
C SER A 186 14.18 3.99 9.54
N ALA A 187 13.17 3.33 8.99
CA ALA A 187 12.94 3.23 7.56
C ALA A 187 11.46 3.31 7.23
N ARG A 188 11.16 3.78 6.01
CA ARG A 188 9.85 3.56 5.39
C ARG A 188 9.85 2.24 4.70
N TRP A 189 8.91 1.39 5.07
CA TRP A 189 8.79 0.06 4.51
C TRP A 189 7.38 -0.15 3.95
N THR A 190 7.32 -1.06 3.00
CA THR A 190 6.10 -1.46 2.31
C THR A 190 6.08 -2.98 2.25
N VAL A 191 4.97 -3.58 2.64
CA VAL A 191 4.67 -5.01 2.44
C VAL A 191 3.52 -5.10 1.46
N LYS A 192 3.77 -5.70 0.30
CA LYS A 192 2.75 -5.95 -0.73
C LYS A 192 2.42 -7.44 -0.77
N PHE A 193 1.14 -7.74 -0.77
CA PHE A 193 0.57 -9.07 -1.00
C PHE A 193 -0.08 -9.07 -2.38
N SER A 194 0.34 -9.96 -3.27
CA SER A 194 -0.20 -10.09 -4.61
C SER A 194 -0.72 -11.50 -4.81
N GLN A 195 -1.98 -11.66 -5.19
CA GLN A 195 -2.53 -12.97 -5.50
C GLN A 195 -1.79 -13.56 -6.70
N HIS A 196 -1.36 -14.82 -6.61
CA HIS A 196 -0.55 -15.45 -7.65
C HIS A 196 -1.34 -15.67 -8.96
N ASP A 197 -2.60 -16.09 -8.81
CA ASP A 197 -3.48 -16.47 -9.92
C ASP A 197 -4.57 -15.44 -10.22
N GLY A 198 -4.49 -14.23 -9.66
CA GLY A 198 -5.50 -13.19 -9.82
C GLY A 198 -4.92 -11.78 -9.65
N ASP A 199 -5.80 -10.78 -9.77
CA ASP A 199 -5.38 -9.37 -9.74
C ASP A 199 -5.51 -8.72 -8.34
N SER A 200 -5.96 -9.49 -7.34
CA SER A 200 -6.13 -8.97 -6.00
C SER A 200 -4.79 -8.66 -5.35
N THR A 201 -4.60 -7.41 -4.94
CA THR A 201 -3.41 -6.98 -4.20
C THR A 201 -3.80 -6.15 -3.00
N VAL A 202 -2.99 -6.20 -1.95
CA VAL A 202 -3.09 -5.29 -0.81
C VAL A 202 -1.70 -4.89 -0.37
N GLN A 203 -1.57 -3.65 0.08
CA GLN A 203 -0.31 -3.07 0.52
C GLN A 203 -0.47 -2.52 1.93
N VAL A 204 0.51 -2.81 2.78
CA VAL A 204 0.65 -2.23 4.11
C VAL A 204 1.95 -1.44 4.13
N THR A 205 1.90 -0.19 4.57
CA THR A 205 3.07 0.68 4.70
C THR A 205 3.29 1.04 6.17
N GLY A 206 4.53 1.37 6.51
CA GLY A 206 4.85 1.82 7.84
C GLY A 206 6.19 2.56 7.89
N VAL A 207 6.43 3.18 9.05
CA VAL A 207 7.65 3.94 9.33
C VAL A 207 8.18 3.51 10.69
N GLY A 208 9.47 3.20 10.77
CA GLY A 208 10.13 2.85 12.01
C GLY A 208 11.36 1.97 11.78
N ASP A 209 12.09 1.69 12.85
CA ASP A 209 13.18 0.72 12.83
C ASP A 209 12.70 -0.73 12.89
N THR A 210 11.40 -0.93 13.12
CA THR A 210 10.76 -2.23 13.25
C THR A 210 9.68 -2.37 12.19
N LEU A 211 9.75 -3.48 11.45
CA LEU A 211 8.68 -3.94 10.58
C LEU A 211 7.82 -4.91 11.39
N CYS A 212 6.54 -4.60 11.56
CA CYS A 212 5.56 -5.47 12.21
C CYS A 212 4.24 -5.36 11.44
N VAL A 213 3.85 -6.44 10.76
CA VAL A 213 2.60 -6.51 9.99
C VAL A 213 1.82 -7.73 10.46
N VAL A 214 0.54 -7.55 10.73
CA VAL A 214 -0.42 -8.66 10.92
C VAL A 214 -1.46 -8.57 9.82
N TRP A 215 -1.47 -9.56 8.93
CA TRP A 215 -2.41 -9.62 7.82
C TRP A 215 -3.47 -10.68 8.05
N TYR A 216 -4.72 -10.23 7.97
CA TYR A 216 -5.93 -11.02 8.22
C TYR A 216 -6.60 -11.53 6.95
N GLY A 217 -5.96 -11.40 5.78
CA GLY A 217 -6.61 -11.74 4.51
C GLY A 217 -7.69 -10.73 4.10
N LEU A 218 -7.56 -9.47 4.53
CA LEU A 218 -8.45 -8.38 4.16
C LEU A 218 -7.73 -7.41 3.22
N SER A 219 -8.49 -6.75 2.35
CA SER A 219 -8.03 -5.64 1.50
C SER A 219 -7.97 -4.33 2.29
N ALA A 220 -7.41 -3.27 1.70
CA ALA A 220 -7.42 -1.93 2.30
C ALA A 220 -8.84 -1.34 2.43
N ALA A 221 -9.77 -1.77 1.57
CA ALA A 221 -11.20 -1.45 1.64
C ALA A 221 -11.97 -2.51 2.46
N CYS A 222 -11.29 -3.20 3.37
CA CYS A 222 -11.91 -4.10 4.34
C CYS A 222 -12.64 -5.30 3.73
N SER A 223 -12.42 -5.55 2.44
CA SER A 223 -13.06 -6.65 1.71
C SER A 223 -12.25 -7.93 1.85
N ILE A 224 -12.93 -9.06 1.82
CA ILE A 224 -12.30 -10.38 1.89
C ILE A 224 -11.38 -10.59 0.68
N MET A 225 -10.12 -10.92 0.95
CA MET A 225 -9.19 -11.33 -0.10
C MET A 225 -9.49 -12.77 -0.53
N PRO A 226 -9.45 -13.10 -1.83
CA PRO A 226 -9.68 -14.45 -2.31
C PRO A 226 -8.80 -15.50 -1.63
N THR A 227 -9.36 -16.67 -1.36
CA THR A 227 -8.56 -17.83 -0.91
C THR A 227 -7.58 -18.23 -2.02
N GLY A 228 -6.31 -18.43 -1.69
CA GLY A 228 -5.28 -18.63 -2.72
C GLY A 228 -3.84 -18.46 -2.26
N TRP A 229 -2.91 -18.63 -3.20
CA TRP A 229 -1.50 -18.27 -3.00
C TRP A 229 -1.30 -16.77 -3.17
N TYR A 230 -0.49 -16.21 -2.29
CA TYR A 230 -0.07 -14.82 -2.31
C TYR A 230 1.45 -14.73 -2.30
N ASP A 231 1.98 -14.00 -3.26
CA ASP A 231 3.36 -13.54 -3.29
C ASP A 231 3.49 -12.30 -2.42
N ILE A 232 4.48 -12.30 -1.54
CA ILE A 232 4.74 -11.22 -0.59
C ILE A 232 6.03 -10.53 -1.01
N SER A 233 6.00 -9.21 -1.19
CA SER A 233 7.22 -8.41 -1.35
C SER A 233 7.34 -7.39 -0.23
N ILE A 234 8.55 -7.27 0.32
CA ILE A 234 8.90 -6.31 1.36
C ILE A 234 9.97 -5.41 0.76
N THR A 235 9.67 -4.12 0.67
CA THR A 235 10.59 -3.09 0.21
C THR A 235 10.77 -2.05 1.31
N ALA A 236 11.91 -1.38 1.33
CA ALA A 236 12.14 -0.22 2.17
C ALA A 236 13.02 0.79 1.46
N LYS A 237 12.73 2.09 1.62
CA LYS A 237 13.52 3.15 0.98
C LYS A 237 14.97 3.09 1.50
N GLY A 238 15.93 2.96 0.60
CA GLY A 238 17.35 2.82 0.93
C GLY A 238 17.83 1.38 1.17
N LEU A 239 16.94 0.38 1.14
CA LEU A 239 17.32 -1.03 1.14
C LEU A 239 17.62 -1.47 -0.30
N ALA A 240 18.80 -2.06 -0.53
CA ALA A 240 19.24 -2.44 -1.87
C ALA A 240 18.36 -3.54 -2.52
N ASP A 241 17.96 -4.54 -1.72
CA ASP A 241 17.21 -5.70 -2.19
C ASP A 241 15.85 -5.80 -1.49
N SER A 242 14.80 -6.03 -2.26
CA SER A 242 13.50 -6.44 -1.71
C SER A 242 13.56 -7.85 -1.14
N ILE A 243 12.85 -8.10 -0.04
CA ILE A 243 12.62 -9.47 0.45
C ILE A 243 11.35 -10.02 -0.17
N SER A 244 11.40 -11.24 -0.69
CA SER A 244 10.22 -11.94 -1.21
C SER A 244 9.86 -13.14 -0.32
N GLY A 245 8.57 -13.40 -0.20
CA GLY A 245 8.00 -14.56 0.47
C GLY A 245 6.72 -15.02 -0.23
N ALA A 246 6.12 -16.10 0.26
CA ALA A 246 4.83 -16.56 -0.22
C ALA A 246 4.04 -17.21 0.91
N CYS A 247 2.72 -17.10 0.84
CA CYS A 247 1.80 -17.75 1.77
C CYS A 247 0.53 -18.23 1.06
N TRP A 248 -0.11 -19.24 1.64
CA TRP A 248 -1.45 -19.66 1.28
C TRP A 248 -2.45 -19.02 2.24
N LEU A 249 -3.36 -18.21 1.71
CA LEU A 249 -4.52 -17.71 2.44
C LEU A 249 -5.65 -18.75 2.32
N GLY A 250 -5.83 -19.57 3.34
CA GLY A 250 -6.85 -20.61 3.39
C GLY A 250 -8.20 -20.14 3.91
N ARG A 251 -8.20 -19.12 4.78
CA ARG A 251 -9.40 -18.41 5.22
C ARG A 251 -9.04 -16.99 5.71
N PRO A 252 -9.65 -15.95 5.14
CA PRO A 252 -9.65 -14.58 5.69
C PRO A 252 -10.33 -14.49 7.06
N LEU A 253 -10.03 -13.46 7.84
CA LEU A 253 -10.70 -13.20 9.12
C LEU A 253 -12.18 -12.97 8.85
N ASP A 254 -13.03 -13.75 9.52
CA ASP A 254 -14.47 -13.53 9.54
C ASP A 254 -14.77 -12.42 10.53
N LEU A 255 -15.26 -11.30 10.02
CA LEU A 255 -15.65 -10.16 10.86
C LEU A 255 -17.01 -10.40 11.52
N ILE A 256 -17.76 -11.45 11.18
CA ILE A 256 -19.01 -11.77 11.87
C ILE A 256 -18.72 -12.53 13.16
N VAL A 257 -18.98 -11.88 14.30
CA VAL A 257 -18.84 -12.42 15.66
C VAL A 257 -20.21 -12.38 16.33
N ASP A 258 -20.74 -13.53 16.74
CA ASP A 258 -22.06 -13.63 17.39
C ASP A 258 -23.19 -12.92 16.62
N LYS A 259 -23.20 -13.06 15.29
CA LYS A 259 -24.13 -12.38 14.35
C LYS A 259 -24.01 -10.86 14.32
N ARG A 260 -22.86 -10.31 14.72
CA ARG A 260 -22.55 -8.88 14.69
C ARG A 260 -21.29 -8.67 13.88
N LEU A 261 -21.22 -7.56 13.17
CA LEU A 261 -20.05 -7.19 12.39
C LEU A 261 -19.00 -6.52 13.27
N LEU A 262 -17.79 -7.05 13.29
CA LEU A 262 -16.64 -6.50 13.99
C LEU A 262 -16.08 -5.33 13.21
N VAL A 263 -16.19 -4.12 13.78
CA VAL A 263 -15.57 -2.91 13.25
C VAL A 263 -14.09 -2.89 13.62
N ASP A 264 -13.80 -3.10 14.90
CA ASP A 264 -12.44 -3.15 15.42
C ASP A 264 -12.37 -3.83 16.79
N ASP A 265 -11.23 -4.44 17.08
CA ASP A 265 -10.81 -4.84 18.43
C ASP A 265 -9.32 -4.70 18.72
N PHE A 266 -8.60 -3.91 17.89
CA PHE A 266 -7.25 -3.43 18.12
C PHE A 266 -6.17 -4.51 18.27
N ARG A 267 -6.50 -5.77 17.98
CA ARG A 267 -5.60 -6.92 18.16
C ARG A 267 -4.34 -6.87 17.29
N ASP A 268 -4.36 -6.03 16.27
CA ASP A 268 -3.29 -5.76 15.31
C ASP A 268 -2.42 -4.56 15.70
N LEU A 269 -2.67 -3.98 16.88
CA LEU A 269 -1.86 -2.98 17.55
C LEU A 269 -1.69 -1.67 16.78
N ASN A 270 -2.67 -1.30 15.96
CA ASN A 270 -2.66 -0.06 15.21
C ASN A 270 -4.02 0.66 15.26
N LEU A 271 -4.09 1.86 14.70
CA LEU A 271 -5.28 2.72 14.73
C LEU A 271 -6.19 2.53 13.51
N VAL A 272 -5.88 1.60 12.61
CA VAL A 272 -6.66 1.33 11.40
C VAL A 272 -7.68 0.23 11.72
N PRO A 273 -8.99 0.55 11.73
CA PRO A 273 -10.01 -0.45 12.03
C PRO A 273 -10.12 -1.50 10.91
N PHE A 274 -10.77 -2.64 11.21
CA PHE A 274 -11.10 -3.61 10.17
C PHE A 274 -12.15 -3.10 9.19
N ILE A 275 -12.98 -2.13 9.58
CA ILE A 275 -13.96 -1.44 8.76
C ILE A 275 -13.84 0.07 9.03
N GLY A 276 -13.68 0.87 7.97
CA GLY A 276 -13.39 2.30 8.06
C GLY A 276 -11.94 2.61 7.72
N THR A 277 -11.51 3.84 7.93
CA THR A 277 -10.18 4.31 7.53
C THR A 277 -9.23 4.49 8.70
N LEU A 278 -9.68 5.14 9.77
CA LEU A 278 -8.79 5.49 10.88
C LEU A 278 -9.57 5.78 12.16
N TRP A 279 -8.98 5.41 13.29
CA TRP A 279 -9.27 6.04 14.58
C TRP A 279 -8.42 7.28 14.75
N GLU A 280 -9.08 8.43 14.94
CA GLU A 280 -8.43 9.71 15.16
C GLU A 280 -8.98 10.43 16.38
N SER A 281 -8.30 11.50 16.79
CA SER A 281 -8.86 12.42 17.77
C SER A 281 -9.27 13.70 17.06
N TYR A 282 -10.37 14.30 17.51
CA TYR A 282 -10.87 15.57 17.00
C TYR A 282 -10.93 16.56 18.16
N LEU A 283 -10.38 17.76 17.98
CA LEU A 283 -10.19 18.74 19.06
C LEU A 283 -10.69 20.12 18.65
N ASP A 284 -11.15 20.89 19.63
CA ASP A 284 -11.45 22.32 19.47
C ASP A 284 -10.27 23.14 18.88
N SER A 285 -9.03 22.69 19.08
CA SER A 285 -7.83 23.31 18.53
C SER A 285 -7.69 23.15 17.01
N TYR A 286 -8.39 22.19 16.40
CA TYR A 286 -8.29 21.91 14.97
C TYR A 286 -9.16 22.84 14.13
N GLU A 287 -10.21 23.44 14.71
CA GLU A 287 -11.11 24.41 14.05
C GLU A 287 -10.49 25.82 13.91
N GLY A 288 -9.16 25.92 13.94
CA GLY A 288 -8.42 27.05 13.40
C GLY A 288 -8.33 28.30 14.28
N LYS A 289 -9.12 28.49 15.34
CA LYS A 289 -9.00 29.67 16.20
C LYS A 289 -9.34 29.35 17.66
N SER A 290 -8.30 29.25 18.49
CA SER A 290 -8.24 29.50 19.95
C SER A 290 -8.46 28.35 20.96
N GLY A 291 -8.95 27.18 20.56
CA GLY A 291 -8.92 25.98 21.42
C GLY A 291 -7.48 25.60 21.82
N LYS A 292 -7.28 25.12 23.05
CA LYS A 292 -5.98 24.59 23.51
C LYS A 292 -6.11 23.20 24.15
N SER A 293 -7.19 22.48 23.84
CA SER A 293 -7.31 21.09 24.27
C SER A 293 -6.22 20.27 23.58
N THR A 294 -5.73 19.22 24.25
CA THR A 294 -4.62 18.40 23.75
C THR A 294 -4.88 16.93 23.97
N VAL A 295 -4.17 16.08 23.23
CA VAL A 295 -4.23 14.62 23.34
C VAL A 295 -2.85 14.12 23.74
N PRO A 296 -2.56 13.95 25.04
CA PRO A 296 -1.25 13.50 25.51
C PRO A 296 -0.92 12.08 25.09
N VAL A 297 -1.93 11.22 24.92
CA VAL A 297 -1.75 9.80 24.55
C VAL A 297 -2.84 9.40 23.57
N PHE A 298 -2.42 8.85 22.43
CA PHE A 298 -3.31 8.23 21.46
C PHE A 298 -2.63 7.02 20.83
N THR A 299 -2.76 5.87 21.47
CA THR A 299 -2.03 4.64 21.10
C THR A 299 -2.88 3.41 21.36
N VAL A 300 -2.62 2.34 20.63
CA VAL A 300 -3.12 1.02 20.99
C VAL A 300 -2.13 0.32 21.93
N ASN A 301 -2.66 -0.22 23.02
CA ASN A 301 -1.89 -0.94 24.03
C ASN A 301 -2.41 -2.38 24.15
N GLY A 302 -1.56 -3.28 24.65
CA GLY A 302 -1.91 -4.68 24.92
C GLY A 302 -1.33 -5.66 23.90
N SER A 303 -1.92 -6.86 23.81
CA SER A 303 -1.49 -7.91 22.87
C SER A 303 -2.66 -8.82 22.48
N ASP A 304 -2.76 -9.18 21.20
CA ASP A 304 -3.84 -9.99 20.62
C ASP A 304 -5.21 -9.60 21.20
N THR A 305 -5.91 -10.51 21.87
CA THR A 305 -7.29 -10.31 22.36
C THR A 305 -7.40 -9.39 23.60
N SER A 306 -6.27 -8.97 24.16
CA SER A 306 -6.21 -8.02 25.28
C SER A 306 -6.00 -6.58 24.84
N ALA A 307 -5.81 -6.35 23.54
CA ALA A 307 -5.55 -5.02 23.01
C ALA A 307 -6.73 -4.05 23.20
N TYR A 308 -6.42 -2.76 23.31
CA TYR A 308 -7.38 -1.68 23.42
C TYR A 308 -6.75 -0.35 22.96
N LEU A 309 -7.58 0.52 22.40
CA LEU A 309 -7.23 1.91 22.14
C LEU A 309 -7.24 2.71 23.44
N ARG A 310 -6.14 3.40 23.71
CA ARG A 310 -5.98 4.34 24.81
C ARG A 310 -6.01 5.76 24.27
N TRP A 311 -7.03 6.51 24.66
CA TRP A 311 -7.22 7.92 24.30
C TRP A 311 -7.23 8.78 25.56
N SER A 312 -6.15 9.52 25.80
CA SER A 312 -6.06 10.51 26.87
C SER A 312 -6.18 11.90 26.30
N PHE A 313 -6.97 12.74 26.95
CA PHE A 313 -7.24 14.10 26.52
C PHE A 313 -7.18 15.06 27.71
N PHE A 314 -6.84 16.31 27.43
CA PHE A 314 -6.90 17.43 28.36
C PHE A 314 -7.77 18.51 27.74
N LEU A 315 -8.84 18.91 28.43
CA LEU A 315 -9.67 20.04 28.00
C LEU A 315 -9.14 21.32 28.64
N ASN A 316 -8.88 22.34 27.84
CA ASN A 316 -8.45 23.62 28.39
C ASN A 316 -9.68 24.43 28.83
N GLY A 317 -10.00 24.45 30.13
CA GLY A 317 -11.25 24.99 30.71
C GLY A 317 -11.64 26.43 30.39
N SER A 318 -10.82 27.19 29.67
CA SER A 318 -11.19 28.48 29.09
C SER A 318 -12.14 28.28 27.91
N SER A 319 -13.42 28.61 28.10
CA SER A 319 -14.36 28.73 26.97
C SER A 319 -13.82 29.72 25.96
N VAL A 320 -13.66 29.30 24.72
CA VAL A 320 -13.35 30.20 23.62
C VAL A 320 -14.49 30.20 22.63
N LEU A 321 -14.85 31.39 22.14
CA LEU A 321 -15.97 31.61 21.22
C LEU A 321 -17.37 31.22 21.75
N GLY A 322 -17.55 31.17 23.08
CA GLY A 322 -18.86 30.95 23.70
C GLY A 322 -19.26 29.48 23.90
N TYR A 323 -18.41 28.54 23.53
CA TYR A 323 -18.62 27.11 23.75
C TYR A 323 -17.64 26.55 24.80
N ASN A 324 -18.01 25.42 25.41
CA ASN A 324 -17.09 24.68 26.27
C ASN A 324 -16.03 23.98 25.40
N PRO A 325 -14.79 23.86 25.87
CA PRO A 325 -13.76 23.11 25.16
C PRO A 325 -14.20 21.66 25.01
N TYR A 326 -13.76 21.03 23.93
CA TYR A 326 -14.16 19.68 23.60
C TYR A 326 -13.02 18.87 22.99
N ALA A 327 -13.14 17.56 23.16
CA ALA A 327 -12.29 16.57 22.53
C ALA A 327 -13.16 15.36 22.18
N ALA A 328 -12.86 14.71 21.06
CA ALA A 328 -13.54 13.49 20.66
C ALA A 328 -12.54 12.42 20.22
N LEU A 329 -12.93 11.18 20.48
CA LEU A 329 -12.41 10.00 19.81
C LEU A 329 -13.32 9.73 18.62
N GLU A 330 -12.74 9.63 17.43
CA GLU A 330 -13.47 9.51 16.17
C GLU A 330 -13.10 8.21 15.46
N TRP A 331 -14.13 7.46 15.07
CA TRP A 331 -14.01 6.43 14.05
C TRP A 331 -14.42 7.06 12.72
N ASN A 332 -13.46 7.22 11.82
CA ASN A 332 -13.66 7.73 10.47
C ASN A 332 -14.02 6.58 9.52
N CYS A 333 -15.14 6.73 8.81
CA CYS A 333 -15.63 5.76 7.84
C CYS A 333 -15.76 6.30 6.42
N GLU A 334 -15.18 7.47 6.14
CA GLU A 334 -14.98 7.96 4.77
C GLU A 334 -14.00 7.05 4.04
N THR A 335 -14.19 6.88 2.73
CA THR A 335 -13.25 6.18 1.84
C THR A 335 -12.74 7.15 0.78
N SER A 336 -11.75 6.75 -0.02
CA SER A 336 -11.21 7.62 -1.09
C SER A 336 -12.25 8.01 -2.15
N ASP A 337 -13.29 7.20 -2.31
CA ASP A 337 -14.25 7.32 -3.41
C ASP A 337 -15.65 7.79 -2.95
N SER A 338 -16.02 7.51 -1.69
CA SER A 338 -17.30 7.92 -1.06
C SER A 338 -17.35 7.60 0.45
N ASN A 339 -18.50 7.79 1.09
CA ASN A 339 -18.76 7.29 2.44
C ASN A 339 -18.98 5.77 2.44
N THR A 340 -18.69 5.11 3.57
CA THR A 340 -19.09 3.70 3.79
C THR A 340 -20.61 3.64 3.95
N ASP A 341 -21.30 2.89 3.10
CA ASP A 341 -22.76 2.75 3.17
C ASP A 341 -23.19 1.86 4.35
N LEU A 342 -23.56 2.49 5.46
CA LEU A 342 -24.02 1.79 6.67
C LEU A 342 -25.53 1.52 6.69
N THR A 343 -26.20 1.58 5.53
CA THR A 343 -27.61 1.23 5.41
C THR A 343 -27.85 -0.19 5.92
N GLY A 344 -28.68 -0.32 6.96
CA GLY A 344 -28.96 -1.59 7.64
C GLY A 344 -28.38 -1.69 9.05
N LEU A 345 -27.50 -0.76 9.46
CA LEU A 345 -27.05 -0.59 10.84
C LEU A 345 -28.24 -0.22 11.74
N ASP A 346 -28.50 -1.05 12.76
CA ASP A 346 -29.54 -0.80 13.74
C ASP A 346 -29.00 -0.42 15.12
N THR A 347 -27.77 -0.86 15.44
CA THR A 347 -27.20 -0.77 16.78
C THR A 347 -25.68 -0.72 16.73
N ILE A 348 -25.11 0.22 17.46
CA ILE A 348 -23.67 0.30 17.74
C ILE A 348 -23.42 -0.33 19.11
N ILE A 349 -22.44 -1.22 19.20
CA ILE A 349 -22.09 -1.90 20.45
C ILE A 349 -20.61 -1.66 20.73
N VAL A 350 -20.30 -1.07 21.88
CA VAL A 350 -18.92 -0.74 22.26
C VAL A 350 -18.55 -1.31 23.62
N MET A 351 -17.32 -1.80 23.74
CA MET A 351 -16.72 -2.17 25.01
C MET A 351 -15.74 -1.08 25.44
N ILE A 352 -16.12 -0.28 26.43
CA ILE A 352 -15.46 0.99 26.76
C ILE A 352 -15.40 1.21 28.27
N LYS A 353 -14.41 1.99 28.74
CA LYS A 353 -14.34 2.50 30.11
C LYS A 353 -13.60 3.84 30.15
N ALA A 354 -13.64 4.52 31.30
CA ALA A 354 -12.89 5.74 31.55
C ALA A 354 -12.04 5.65 32.82
N ALA A 355 -10.96 6.42 32.92
CA ALA A 355 -10.12 6.48 34.13
C ALA A 355 -10.87 7.08 35.34
N SER A 356 -11.87 7.92 35.08
CA SER A 356 -12.81 8.45 36.06
C SER A 356 -14.23 8.50 35.47
N ALA A 357 -15.25 8.57 36.32
CA ALA A 357 -16.63 8.60 35.85
C ALA A 357 -16.90 9.88 35.04
N LEU A 358 -17.46 9.74 33.85
CA LEU A 358 -17.75 10.86 32.96
C LEU A 358 -18.90 10.52 32.00
N THR A 359 -19.53 11.54 31.45
CA THR A 359 -20.58 11.39 30.42
C THR A 359 -20.04 11.88 29.08
N LEU A 360 -20.33 11.13 28.02
CA LEU A 360 -19.98 11.46 26.64
C LEU A 360 -21.24 11.65 25.79
N SER A 361 -21.15 12.54 24.81
CA SER A 361 -22.05 12.56 23.66
C SER A 361 -21.47 11.61 22.61
N VAL A 362 -22.27 10.63 22.17
CA VAL A 362 -21.97 9.81 21.01
C VAL A 362 -22.66 10.44 19.82
N GLN A 363 -21.92 10.80 18.79
CA GLN A 363 -22.41 11.58 17.65
C GLN A 363 -22.26 10.79 16.36
N LEU A 364 -23.29 10.86 15.52
CA LEU A 364 -23.31 10.35 14.15
C LEU A 364 -23.18 11.55 13.23
N ILE A 365 -22.04 11.64 12.55
CA ILE A 365 -21.70 12.74 11.64
C ILE A 365 -22.02 12.31 10.22
N THR A 366 -22.77 13.12 9.49
CA THR A 366 -23.09 12.86 8.08
C THR A 366 -22.55 13.97 7.19
N SER A 367 -22.30 13.65 5.92
CA SER A 367 -21.72 14.59 4.96
C SER A 367 -22.66 15.70 4.50
N ASP A 368 -23.96 15.62 4.81
CA ASP A 368 -25.01 16.54 4.34
C ASP A 368 -25.50 17.53 5.41
N ILE A 369 -24.92 17.48 6.61
CA ILE A 369 -25.16 18.43 7.70
C ILE A 369 -23.87 19.21 7.99
N THR A 370 -24.01 20.47 8.38
CA THR A 370 -22.86 21.37 8.62
C THR A 370 -22.18 21.07 9.95
N ASP A 371 -20.96 21.58 10.12
CA ASP A 371 -20.29 21.61 11.41
C ASP A 371 -21.26 22.16 12.48
N TYR A 372 -21.38 21.45 13.61
CA TYR A 372 -22.30 21.66 14.74
C TYR A 372 -23.70 21.05 14.65
N ASP A 373 -24.09 20.48 13.53
CA ASP A 373 -25.36 19.78 13.38
C ASP A 373 -25.13 18.28 13.18
N PHE A 374 -25.72 17.44 14.02
CA PHE A 374 -25.48 15.99 14.06
C PHE A 374 -26.53 15.25 14.86
N PHE A 375 -26.56 13.92 14.75
CA PHE A 375 -27.41 13.08 15.58
C PHE A 375 -26.63 12.61 16.80
N GLU A 376 -27.16 12.78 18.01
CA GLU A 376 -26.47 12.40 19.24
C GLU A 376 -27.32 11.56 20.21
N ASP A 377 -26.63 10.75 20.99
CA ASP A 377 -27.11 10.10 22.21
C ASP A 377 -26.06 10.29 23.32
N SER A 378 -26.41 10.06 24.59
CA SER A 378 -25.50 10.26 25.72
C SER A 378 -25.23 8.96 26.46
N ILE A 379 -23.96 8.72 26.80
CA ILE A 379 -23.51 7.56 27.58
C ILE A 379 -22.75 7.99 28.82
N SER A 380 -22.87 7.21 29.90
CA SER A 380 -22.06 7.40 31.11
C SER A 380 -21.07 6.26 31.27
N LEU A 381 -19.80 6.62 31.43
CA LEU A 381 -18.68 5.70 31.61
C LEU A 381 -18.26 5.60 33.07
N THR A 382 -17.78 4.41 33.45
CA THR A 382 -17.20 4.14 34.77
C THR A 382 -15.75 3.65 34.65
N LYS A 383 -15.12 3.37 35.79
CA LYS A 383 -13.78 2.76 35.85
C LYS A 383 -13.73 1.30 35.40
N GLN A 384 -14.88 0.64 35.29
CA GLN A 384 -14.99 -0.76 34.89
C GLN A 384 -15.30 -0.85 33.40
N TRP A 385 -14.83 -1.92 32.76
CA TRP A 385 -15.23 -2.23 31.39
C TRP A 385 -16.73 -2.46 31.30
N GLN A 386 -17.39 -1.75 30.40
CA GLN A 386 -18.83 -1.87 30.15
C GLN A 386 -19.06 -2.16 28.68
N THR A 387 -20.03 -3.02 28.38
CA THR A 387 -20.56 -3.18 27.04
C THR A 387 -21.81 -2.33 26.92
N LEU A 388 -21.73 -1.27 26.12
CA LEU A 388 -22.84 -0.37 25.84
C LEU A 388 -23.47 -0.75 24.51
N THR A 389 -24.80 -0.68 24.45
CA THR A 389 -25.61 -0.98 23.27
C THR A 389 -26.40 0.27 22.93
N LEU A 390 -26.15 0.84 21.76
CA LEU A 390 -26.65 2.15 21.32
C LEU A 390 -27.52 1.96 20.08
N PRO A 391 -28.84 1.82 20.24
CA PRO A 391 -29.75 1.67 19.10
C PRO A 391 -29.77 2.96 18.29
N ILE A 392 -29.61 2.88 16.97
CA ILE A 392 -29.58 4.03 16.04
C ILE A 392 -30.82 4.90 16.19
N LYS A 393 -32.00 4.29 16.43
CA LYS A 393 -33.26 5.00 16.68
C LYS A 393 -33.27 5.92 17.91
N SER A 394 -32.28 5.79 18.81
CA SER A 394 -32.17 6.59 20.04
C SER A 394 -31.46 7.92 19.79
N PHE A 395 -30.68 8.00 18.71
CA PHE A 395 -29.96 9.20 18.34
C PHE A 395 -30.94 10.26 17.84
N LYS A 396 -30.78 11.48 18.35
CA LYS A 396 -31.65 12.60 18.03
C LYS A 396 -30.84 13.72 17.41
N HIS A 397 -31.47 14.42 16.47
CA HIS A 397 -30.87 15.59 15.86
C HIS A 397 -30.58 16.66 16.91
N ARG A 398 -29.35 17.18 16.91
CA ARG A 398 -28.96 18.32 17.73
C ARG A 398 -29.76 19.54 17.27
N PHE A 399 -30.19 20.38 18.21
CA PHE A 399 -30.97 21.60 17.92
C PHE A 399 -32.33 21.43 17.22
N SER A 400 -32.95 20.24 17.27
CA SER A 400 -34.31 20.00 16.73
C SER A 400 -34.46 20.15 15.22
N GLY A 401 -33.42 19.87 14.43
CA GLY A 401 -33.54 19.83 12.96
C GLY A 401 -34.49 18.73 12.47
N SER A 402 -34.88 18.84 11.19
CA SER A 402 -35.98 18.06 10.60
C SER A 402 -35.53 16.94 9.64
N SER A 403 -34.24 16.85 9.33
CA SER A 403 -33.70 15.79 8.48
C SER A 403 -33.71 14.44 9.23
N ALA A 404 -34.08 13.40 8.50
CA ALA A 404 -33.90 12.03 8.98
C ALA A 404 -32.42 11.62 8.84
N LEU A 405 -31.94 10.79 9.76
CA LEU A 405 -30.60 10.22 9.70
C LEU A 405 -30.48 9.34 8.44
N ASP A 406 -29.53 9.69 7.58
CA ASP A 406 -29.16 8.90 6.40
C ASP A 406 -27.82 8.19 6.65
N LEU A 407 -27.89 6.88 6.90
CA LEU A 407 -26.72 6.05 7.21
C LEU A 407 -25.80 5.83 6.01
N ALA A 408 -26.28 6.04 4.77
CA ALA A 408 -25.43 6.00 3.58
C ALA A 408 -24.49 7.22 3.51
N LYS A 409 -24.78 8.28 4.29
CA LYS A 409 -24.01 9.51 4.34
C LYS A 409 -23.16 9.65 5.59
N LEU A 410 -23.08 8.62 6.44
CA LEU A 410 -22.27 8.68 7.65
C LEU A 410 -20.78 8.79 7.29
N THR A 411 -20.13 9.82 7.81
CA THR A 411 -18.68 10.05 7.64
C THR A 411 -17.90 9.61 8.88
N ALA A 412 -18.51 9.74 10.07
CA ALA A 412 -17.85 9.37 11.32
C ALA A 412 -18.81 9.04 12.46
N ILE A 413 -18.30 8.30 13.45
CA ILE A 413 -18.90 8.15 14.78
C ILE A 413 -17.94 8.75 15.80
N ARG A 414 -18.39 9.75 16.56
CA ARG A 414 -17.59 10.46 17.56
C ARG A 414 -18.04 10.16 18.97
N PHE A 415 -17.08 9.91 19.86
CA PHE A 415 -17.27 9.87 21.31
C PHE A 415 -16.71 11.17 21.89
N GLN A 416 -17.57 12.18 22.00
CA GLN A 416 -17.18 13.53 22.36
C GLN A 416 -17.42 13.82 23.84
N ILE A 417 -16.43 14.46 24.46
CA ILE A 417 -16.58 15.17 25.74
C ILE A 417 -16.55 16.68 25.48
N GLN A 418 -17.45 17.42 26.13
CA GLN A 418 -17.48 18.87 26.07
C GLN A 418 -17.75 19.44 27.46
N ASN A 419 -16.69 19.92 28.13
CA ASN A 419 -16.78 20.37 29.53
C ASN A 419 -15.68 21.40 29.85
N LYS A 420 -15.92 22.32 30.79
CA LYS A 420 -14.94 23.34 31.23
C LYS A 420 -13.87 22.78 32.19
N ASP A 421 -13.76 21.47 32.31
CA ASP A 421 -12.91 20.83 33.30
C ASP A 421 -11.45 20.83 32.84
N SER A 422 -10.57 21.51 33.58
CA SER A 422 -9.13 21.60 33.30
C SER A 422 -8.37 20.37 33.80
N THR A 423 -8.94 19.18 33.63
CA THR A 423 -8.32 17.92 34.04
C THR A 423 -7.99 17.05 32.82
N THR A 424 -6.91 16.30 32.95
CA THR A 424 -6.60 15.22 32.02
C THR A 424 -7.43 14.01 32.39
N ASN A 425 -8.11 13.43 31.41
CA ASN A 425 -8.82 12.18 31.56
C ASN A 425 -8.36 11.16 30.51
N GLU A 426 -8.88 9.95 30.62
CA GLU A 426 -8.56 8.88 29.69
C GLU A 426 -9.77 7.98 29.47
N ILE A 427 -9.96 7.59 28.23
CA ILE A 427 -10.92 6.57 27.80
C ILE A 427 -10.14 5.43 27.17
N GLN A 428 -10.61 4.22 27.44
CA GLN A 428 -10.10 3.01 26.81
C GLN A 428 -11.24 2.35 26.05
N LEU A 429 -11.04 2.08 24.77
CA LEU A 429 -11.98 1.38 23.90
C LEU A 429 -11.37 0.04 23.50
N LYS A 430 -12.07 -1.06 23.78
CA LYS A 430 -11.56 -2.41 23.54
C LYS A 430 -12.13 -3.04 22.27
N LYS A 431 -13.37 -2.70 21.92
CA LYS A 431 -14.07 -3.34 20.80
C LYS A 431 -15.25 -2.48 20.36
N MET A 432 -15.49 -2.46 19.05
CA MET A 432 -16.68 -1.90 18.43
C MET A 432 -17.30 -2.93 17.48
N LEU A 433 -18.61 -3.13 17.63
CA LEU A 433 -19.41 -4.05 16.82
C LEU A 433 -20.64 -3.31 16.28
N PHE A 434 -21.11 -3.75 15.13
CA PHE A 434 -22.38 -3.34 14.54
C PHE A 434 -23.36 -4.50 14.50
N ALA A 435 -24.64 -4.21 14.73
CA ALA A 435 -25.74 -5.13 14.52
C ALA A 435 -26.73 -4.57 13.49
N GLY A 436 -27.56 -5.46 12.94
CA GLY A 436 -28.57 -5.14 11.94
C GLY A 436 -28.41 -5.96 10.66
N SER A 437 -28.98 -5.46 9.57
CA SER A 437 -28.97 -6.09 8.25
C SER A 437 -27.73 -5.67 7.46
N LEU A 438 -26.56 -6.16 7.87
CA LEU A 438 -25.24 -5.69 7.39
C LEU A 438 -24.66 -6.51 6.23
N SER A 439 -25.48 -7.32 5.55
CA SER A 439 -25.00 -8.18 4.45
C SER A 439 -24.49 -7.41 3.24
N THR A 440 -24.87 -6.13 3.12
CA THR A 440 -24.35 -5.19 2.11
C THR A 440 -22.94 -4.70 2.42
N LEU A 441 -22.57 -4.64 3.70
CA LEU A 441 -21.25 -4.20 4.17
C LEU A 441 -20.23 -5.33 4.15
N TYR A 442 -20.66 -6.52 4.56
CA TYR A 442 -19.75 -7.64 4.70
C TYR A 442 -20.46 -8.97 4.52
N GLN A 443 -19.82 -9.84 3.75
CA GLN A 443 -20.22 -11.23 3.57
C GLN A 443 -19.16 -12.11 4.24
N SER A 444 -19.53 -13.08 5.09
CA SER A 444 -18.55 -13.96 5.71
C SER A 444 -17.73 -14.76 4.68
N PRO A 445 -16.45 -15.05 4.98
CA PRO A 445 -15.61 -15.85 4.11
C PRO A 445 -16.13 -17.29 4.03
N SER A 446 -15.72 -17.98 2.96
CA SER A 446 -15.91 -19.43 2.87
C SER A 446 -15.19 -20.16 4.02
N ALA A 447 -15.59 -21.42 4.25
CA ALA A 447 -14.89 -22.29 5.18
C ALA A 447 -13.40 -22.43 4.81
N TYR A 448 -12.58 -22.71 5.82
CA TYR A 448 -11.13 -22.83 5.62
C TYR A 448 -10.79 -23.94 4.62
N ILE A 449 -9.97 -23.57 3.65
CA ILE A 449 -9.40 -24.48 2.66
C ILE A 449 -7.92 -24.62 2.97
N ALA A 450 -7.47 -25.79 3.41
CA ALA A 450 -6.05 -26.04 3.63
C ALA A 450 -5.26 -25.94 2.33
N SER A 451 -4.00 -25.47 2.41
CA SER A 451 -3.10 -25.39 1.25
C SER A 451 -2.88 -26.75 0.54
N GLY A 452 -3.27 -27.84 1.21
CA GLY A 452 -3.05 -29.21 0.79
C GLY A 452 -1.56 -29.55 0.62
N ILE A 453 -0.66 -28.71 1.15
CA ILE A 453 0.78 -28.97 1.24
C ILE A 453 1.11 -29.02 2.73
N LYS A 454 1.12 -30.22 3.33
CA LYS A 454 1.67 -30.38 4.67
C LYS A 454 3.19 -30.21 4.58
N LYS A 455 3.73 -29.16 5.21
CA LYS A 455 5.16 -28.83 5.23
C LYS A 455 6.03 -29.82 6.03
N ASN A 456 5.42 -30.79 6.69
CA ASN A 456 6.11 -31.82 7.46
C ASN A 456 5.91 -33.18 6.82
N ASN A 457 7.00 -33.71 6.28
CA ASN A 457 7.13 -35.00 5.60
C ASN A 457 6.29 -35.10 4.32
N ILE A 458 6.97 -35.19 3.17
CA ILE A 458 6.44 -35.98 2.05
C ILE A 458 6.38 -37.43 2.56
N THR A 459 5.37 -37.75 3.37
CA THR A 459 5.03 -39.13 3.70
C THR A 459 4.33 -39.67 2.47
N ILE A 460 5.10 -40.45 1.71
CA ILE A 460 4.72 -41.58 0.88
C ILE A 460 3.20 -41.83 0.92
N SER A 461 2.46 -41.21 0.01
CA SER A 461 1.08 -41.61 -0.25
C SER A 461 1.12 -42.76 -1.24
N LYS A 462 1.05 -44.01 -0.74
CA LYS A 462 0.62 -45.16 -1.55
C LYS A 462 -0.82 -44.87 -1.97
N PHE A 463 -1.02 -44.43 -3.20
CA PHE A 463 -2.34 -44.51 -3.85
C PHE A 463 -2.34 -45.74 -4.75
N ASN A 464 -3.46 -46.47 -4.74
CA ASN A 464 -3.70 -47.75 -5.41
C ASN A 464 -2.71 -48.05 -6.56
N ASP A 465 -1.93 -49.11 -6.34
CA ASP A 465 -0.91 -49.70 -7.23
C ASP A 465 0.40 -48.93 -7.44
N ASN A 466 1.20 -48.87 -6.36
CA ASN A 466 2.67 -48.73 -6.39
C ASN A 466 3.27 -47.43 -6.95
N PHE A 467 2.50 -46.39 -7.31
CA PHE A 467 3.07 -45.11 -7.68
C PHE A 467 3.57 -44.38 -6.42
N ARG A 468 4.85 -43.99 -6.38
CA ARG A 468 5.47 -43.32 -5.24
C ARG A 468 6.21 -42.07 -5.69
N ILE A 469 6.17 -41.01 -4.88
CA ILE A 469 7.01 -39.82 -5.06
C ILE A 469 7.90 -39.69 -3.82
N THR A 470 9.20 -39.42 -4.04
CA THR A 470 10.11 -39.06 -2.95
C THR A 470 10.87 -37.80 -3.31
N GLY A 471 10.82 -36.79 -2.44
CA GLY A 471 11.80 -35.70 -2.42
C GLY A 471 12.94 -36.09 -1.47
N ARG A 472 14.14 -36.31 -2.00
CA ARG A 472 15.36 -36.43 -1.19
C ARG A 472 16.26 -35.25 -1.59
N ASN A 473 16.56 -34.38 -0.62
CA ASN A 473 17.58 -33.33 -0.69
C ASN A 473 17.59 -32.48 -1.98
N SER A 474 16.80 -31.39 -1.94
CA SER A 474 17.00 -30.08 -2.58
C SER A 474 17.36 -29.95 -4.07
N SER A 475 17.29 -30.98 -4.91
CA SER A 475 17.54 -30.78 -6.35
C SER A 475 16.66 -31.58 -7.30
N ARG A 476 15.96 -32.64 -6.85
CA ARG A 476 15.15 -33.49 -7.73
C ARG A 476 13.93 -34.06 -7.03
N VAL A 477 12.81 -34.08 -7.76
CA VAL A 477 11.61 -34.86 -7.45
C VAL A 477 11.73 -36.22 -8.14
N ILE A 478 11.63 -37.31 -7.38
CA ILE A 478 11.73 -38.67 -7.92
C ILE A 478 10.34 -39.32 -7.97
N PHE A 479 9.97 -39.83 -9.13
CA PHE A 479 8.75 -40.57 -9.42
C PHE A 479 9.08 -42.04 -9.64
N TYR A 480 8.43 -42.93 -8.89
CA TYR A 480 8.49 -44.37 -9.11
C TYR A 480 7.31 -44.78 -9.99
N ILE A 481 7.61 -45.26 -11.19
CA ILE A 481 6.62 -45.55 -12.23
C ILE A 481 6.23 -47.03 -12.17
N PRO A 482 4.95 -47.36 -11.89
CA PRO A 482 4.45 -48.72 -11.97
C PRO A 482 4.55 -49.29 -13.39
N ALA A 483 4.79 -50.60 -13.51
CA ALA A 483 4.98 -51.28 -14.79
C ALA A 483 3.88 -51.00 -15.84
N ARG A 484 2.62 -50.82 -15.40
CA ARG A 484 1.47 -50.52 -16.29
C ARG A 484 1.49 -49.13 -16.94
N TYR A 485 2.32 -48.23 -16.44
CA TYR A 485 2.51 -46.89 -16.97
C TYR A 485 3.85 -46.72 -17.69
N ARG A 486 4.68 -47.77 -17.80
CA ARG A 486 5.90 -47.74 -18.61
C ARG A 486 5.55 -47.50 -20.08
N HIS A 487 6.48 -46.88 -20.81
CA HIS A 487 6.31 -46.46 -22.22
C HIS A 487 5.20 -45.42 -22.43
N GLY A 488 4.73 -44.79 -21.35
CA GLY A 488 3.83 -43.65 -21.38
C GLY A 488 4.58 -42.32 -21.24
N ASN A 489 3.86 -41.28 -20.86
CA ASN A 489 4.44 -39.97 -20.57
C ASN A 489 4.05 -39.50 -19.17
N LEU A 490 5.00 -38.90 -18.47
CA LEU A 490 4.77 -38.15 -17.24
C LEU A 490 4.76 -36.66 -17.60
N LEU A 491 3.59 -36.05 -17.56
CA LEU A 491 3.37 -34.64 -17.83
C LEU A 491 3.35 -33.87 -16.51
N ILE A 492 4.28 -32.94 -16.35
CA ILE A 492 4.24 -31.94 -15.29
C ILE A 492 3.46 -30.74 -15.82
N VAL A 493 2.42 -30.34 -15.09
CA VAL A 493 1.62 -29.16 -15.37
C VAL A 493 1.58 -28.20 -14.19
N ASP A 494 1.38 -26.92 -14.46
CA ASP A 494 1.13 -25.92 -13.42
C ASP A 494 -0.32 -26.00 -12.87
N LEU A 495 -0.68 -25.08 -11.98
CA LEU A 495 -2.02 -24.98 -11.41
C LEU A 495 -3.12 -24.76 -12.47
N LYS A 496 -2.79 -24.09 -13.58
CA LYS A 496 -3.69 -23.79 -14.70
C LYS A 496 -3.78 -24.94 -15.70
N GLY A 497 -3.08 -26.05 -15.45
CA GLY A 497 -3.04 -27.21 -16.33
C GLY A 497 -2.14 -27.02 -17.56
N LYS A 498 -1.33 -25.95 -17.60
CA LYS A 498 -0.38 -25.72 -18.68
C LYS A 498 0.78 -26.69 -18.54
N GLU A 499 1.19 -27.29 -19.65
CA GLU A 499 2.39 -28.14 -19.70
C GLU A 499 3.64 -27.34 -19.32
N VAL A 500 4.33 -27.86 -18.31
CA VAL A 500 5.60 -27.34 -17.80
C VAL A 500 6.74 -28.21 -18.29
N ARG A 501 6.59 -29.54 -18.18
CA ARG A 501 7.62 -30.50 -18.61
C ARG A 501 6.98 -31.82 -18.96
N LYS A 502 7.47 -32.48 -20.00
CA LYS A 502 7.14 -33.87 -20.32
C LYS A 502 8.36 -34.75 -20.13
N LEU A 503 8.19 -35.87 -19.44
CA LEU A 503 9.26 -36.82 -19.11
C LEU A 503 8.86 -38.21 -19.61
N SER A 504 9.82 -38.93 -20.21
CA SER A 504 9.61 -40.34 -20.59
C SER A 504 9.50 -41.20 -19.33
N THR A 505 8.67 -42.23 -19.40
CA THR A 505 8.43 -43.21 -18.34
C THR A 505 8.97 -44.60 -18.68
N ASP A 506 9.95 -44.68 -19.59
CA ASP A 506 10.60 -45.95 -19.96
C ASP A 506 11.38 -46.59 -18.80
N ALA A 507 11.76 -45.79 -17.80
CA ALA A 507 12.40 -46.24 -16.58
C ALA A 507 11.42 -46.30 -15.40
N ASP A 508 11.70 -47.20 -14.46
CA ASP A 508 10.97 -47.36 -13.19
C ASP A 508 11.10 -46.17 -12.27
N ILE A 509 12.09 -45.32 -12.53
CA ILE A 509 12.41 -44.15 -11.76
C ILE A 509 12.63 -43.00 -12.74
N VAL A 510 11.77 -41.99 -12.63
CA VAL A 510 11.87 -40.75 -13.40
C VAL A 510 12.20 -39.63 -12.44
N ALA A 511 13.18 -38.80 -12.78
CA ALA A 511 13.56 -37.66 -11.98
C ALA A 511 13.23 -36.36 -12.71
N TRP A 512 12.62 -35.43 -11.99
CA TRP A 512 12.44 -34.06 -12.43
C TRP A 512 13.27 -33.12 -11.57
N ASN A 513 14.14 -32.35 -12.20
CA ASN A 513 15.04 -31.40 -11.54
C ASN A 513 14.44 -29.99 -11.43
N GLY A 514 13.12 -29.85 -11.55
CA GLY A 514 12.45 -28.55 -11.49
C GLY A 514 12.75 -27.67 -12.71
N LEU A 515 12.97 -28.26 -13.88
CA LEU A 515 13.13 -27.52 -15.14
C LEU A 515 11.87 -27.58 -16.01
N ASP A 516 11.55 -26.49 -16.70
CA ASP A 516 10.50 -26.43 -17.72
C ASP A 516 10.97 -27.04 -19.07
N SER A 517 10.14 -26.97 -20.10
CA SER A 517 10.45 -27.43 -21.47
C SER A 517 11.63 -26.71 -22.12
N ASN A 518 11.95 -25.50 -21.66
CA ASN A 518 13.06 -24.67 -22.15
C ASN A 518 14.35 -24.88 -21.34
N ASN A 519 14.35 -25.84 -20.40
CA ASN A 519 15.43 -26.07 -19.43
C ASN A 519 15.70 -24.89 -18.49
N CYS A 520 14.69 -24.05 -18.25
CA CYS A 520 14.73 -23.00 -17.23
C CYS A 520 14.16 -23.53 -15.91
N HIS A 521 14.68 -23.05 -14.78
CA HIS A 521 14.12 -23.42 -13.48
C HIS A 521 12.70 -22.91 -13.35
N VAL A 522 11.80 -23.80 -12.96
CA VAL A 522 10.43 -23.45 -12.67
C VAL A 522 10.35 -22.65 -11.38
N ILE A 523 9.37 -21.75 -11.32
CA ILE A 523 9.13 -20.91 -10.15
C ILE A 523 8.72 -21.82 -8.98
N PRO A 524 9.16 -21.57 -7.74
CA PRO A 524 8.67 -22.31 -6.57
C PRO A 524 7.13 -22.28 -6.51
N GLY A 525 6.49 -23.43 -6.34
CA GLY A 525 5.03 -23.52 -6.46
C GLY A 525 4.47 -24.93 -6.45
N ILE A 526 3.17 -25.04 -6.74
CA ILE A 526 2.48 -26.34 -6.87
C ILE A 526 2.44 -26.73 -8.34
N TYR A 527 2.89 -27.95 -8.60
CA TYR A 527 2.77 -28.61 -9.89
C TYR A 527 1.92 -29.87 -9.75
N PHE A 528 1.42 -30.38 -10.86
CA PHE A 528 0.80 -31.69 -10.94
C PHE A 528 1.56 -32.57 -11.91
N ALA A 529 1.85 -33.78 -11.49
CA ALA A 529 2.34 -34.84 -12.37
C ALA A 529 1.14 -35.69 -12.82
N ILE A 530 0.90 -35.70 -14.13
CA ILE A 530 -0.13 -36.48 -14.80
C ILE A 530 0.60 -37.57 -15.58
N ILE A 531 0.35 -38.83 -15.24
CA ILE A 531 0.87 -39.96 -16.00
C ILE A 531 -0.25 -40.59 -16.83
N SER A 532 0.03 -40.83 -18.10
CA SER A 532 -0.86 -41.53 -19.02
C SER A 532 -0.16 -42.75 -19.60
N GLY A 533 -0.83 -43.91 -19.54
CA GLY A 533 -0.31 -45.18 -20.06
C GLY A 533 -1.40 -46.23 -20.21
N ARG A 534 -1.02 -47.50 -20.42
CA ARG A 534 -1.97 -48.62 -20.61
C ARG A 534 -2.91 -48.84 -19.41
N GLY A 535 -2.53 -48.37 -18.22
CA GLY A 535 -3.34 -48.41 -17.00
C GLY A 535 -4.25 -47.20 -16.76
N GLY A 536 -4.51 -46.34 -17.76
CA GLY A 536 -5.34 -45.14 -17.63
C GLY A 536 -4.56 -43.87 -17.27
N MET A 537 -5.24 -42.88 -16.69
CA MET A 537 -4.66 -41.60 -16.29
C MET A 537 -4.59 -41.51 -14.76
N CYS A 538 -3.46 -41.04 -14.21
CA CYS A 538 -3.29 -40.75 -12.79
C CYS A 538 -2.70 -39.34 -12.61
N ARG A 539 -3.22 -38.56 -11.65
CA ARG A 539 -2.80 -37.19 -11.36
C ARG A 539 -2.36 -37.06 -9.92
N ILE A 540 -1.18 -36.48 -9.70
CA ILE A 540 -0.56 -36.37 -8.37
C ILE A 540 0.00 -34.97 -8.17
N LYS A 541 -0.17 -34.43 -6.96
CA LYS A 541 0.33 -33.11 -6.57
C LYS A 541 1.83 -33.18 -6.24
N VAL A 542 2.60 -32.23 -6.78
CA VAL A 542 4.06 -32.12 -6.64
C VAL A 542 4.41 -30.72 -6.12
N PRO A 543 4.79 -30.57 -4.84
CA PRO A 543 5.31 -29.31 -4.35
C PRO A 543 6.77 -29.13 -4.82
N VAL A 544 7.08 -27.98 -5.40
CA VAL A 544 8.45 -27.58 -5.74
C VAL A 544 8.84 -26.42 -4.83
N VAL A 545 9.85 -26.66 -3.99
CA VAL A 545 10.41 -25.69 -3.04
C VAL A 545 11.88 -25.49 -3.37
N LYS A 546 12.36 -24.25 -3.32
CA LYS A 546 13.76 -23.91 -3.60
C LYS A 546 14.70 -24.44 -2.52
#